data_AF-A0A2N2EML3-F1
#
_entry.id   AF-A0A2N2EML3-F1
#
_cell.length_a   1.000
_cell.length_b   1.000
_cell.length_c   1.000
_cell.angle_alpha   90.00
_cell.angle_beta   90.00
_cell.angle_gamma   90.00
#
_symmetry.space_group_name_H-M   'P 1'
#
loop_
_entity.id
_entity.type
_entity.pdbx_description
1 polymer ?
#
loop_
_entity_poly.entity_id
_entity_poly.type
_entity_poly.pdbx_seq_one_letter_code
_entity_poly.pdbx_strand_id
1 'polypeptide(L)'
;MEKRKKHDLRLSQEQRQSQDLRLFSVLAAPEEDFLRQSAELEADPLFSRLCASGPDGAAPVLRRRLPGASYAFSYACGDAALAAAAEAGGAGEWLADRPAMLELARRAGQANFEKFFLSGSAFSPATAARACGFTPEEAAALKNFADAFTLAHERVPPRALPALYLRCAAVVTVEHGKLSAAYTHPGYVRGVYRIDRRALAALVRSGAISGAEAARAASLLSRAQRLAWRKAGFHKVLTAILEAQAGYLLRESGLKPLTQRQIAARTALNPATVSRLIAGKSLLLPWGEEMALNGLFLSKNAYISDKIREILGAGSMSMTDRDITEALRTTYGVRVSRRSVNLYRSKL
;
A
#
# COMPACT_ATOMS: atom_id res chain seq x y z
N MET A 1 14.32 -4.74 33.40
CA MET A 1 13.40 -4.78 32.25
C MET A 1 13.78 -3.68 31.27
N GLU A 2 14.69 -3.99 30.34
CA GLU A 2 15.08 -3.05 29.29
C GLU A 2 13.98 -2.91 28.23
N LYS A 3 13.52 -1.68 28.01
CA LYS A 3 12.59 -1.33 26.94
C LYS A 3 13.25 -1.64 25.59
N ARG A 4 12.76 -2.67 24.88
CA ARG A 4 13.09 -2.95 23.48
C ARG A 4 12.85 -1.68 22.64
N LYS A 5 13.93 -1.04 22.19
CA LYS A 5 13.88 0.06 21.21
C LYS A 5 13.22 -0.45 19.93
N LYS A 6 12.07 0.14 19.55
CA LYS A 6 11.46 -0.02 18.22
C LYS A 6 12.46 0.49 17.17
N HIS A 7 13.21 -0.43 16.55
CA HIS A 7 13.98 -0.12 15.35
C HIS A 7 13.03 -0.10 14.15
N ASP A 8 12.49 1.08 13.89
CA ASP A 8 11.90 1.43 12.60
C ASP A 8 12.93 1.21 11.49
N LEU A 9 12.47 0.81 10.31
CA LEU A 9 13.24 0.96 9.08
C LEU A 9 13.52 2.45 8.91
N ARG A 10 14.66 2.92 9.44
CA ARG A 10 15.18 4.26 9.16
C ARG A 10 15.43 4.31 7.67
N LEU A 11 14.51 4.94 6.94
CA LEU A 11 14.74 5.44 5.59
C LEU A 11 15.71 6.63 5.74
N SER A 12 16.94 6.37 6.19
CA SER A 12 17.95 7.39 6.46
C SER A 12 18.54 7.86 5.13
N GLN A 13 18.62 9.17 4.95
CA GLN A 13 19.01 9.87 3.71
C GLN A 13 20.52 9.91 3.44
N GLU A 14 21.34 9.15 4.17
CA GLU A 14 22.78 9.06 3.84
C GLU A 14 22.98 8.10 2.65
N GLN A 15 22.65 8.57 1.44
CA GLN A 15 22.82 7.85 0.18
C GLN A 15 23.74 8.64 -0.77
N ARG A 16 24.66 7.93 -1.45
CA ARG A 16 25.61 8.51 -2.40
C ARG A 16 24.86 8.94 -3.69
N GLN A 17 25.26 10.02 -4.36
CA GLN A 17 24.57 10.58 -5.54
C GLN A 17 24.22 9.56 -6.66
N SER A 18 25.02 8.52 -6.87
CA SER A 18 24.71 7.46 -7.86
C SER A 18 23.61 6.48 -7.40
N GLN A 19 23.43 6.33 -6.08
CA GLN A 19 22.33 5.59 -5.48
C GLN A 19 21.00 6.34 -5.65
N ASP A 20 21.03 7.67 -5.70
CA ASP A 20 19.84 8.51 -5.88
C ASP A 20 19.23 8.32 -7.28
N LEU A 21 20.02 8.33 -8.36
CA LEU A 21 19.50 8.17 -9.73
C LEU A 21 18.80 6.82 -9.95
N ARG A 22 19.43 5.73 -9.50
CA ARG A 22 18.85 4.38 -9.60
C ARG A 22 17.63 4.21 -8.71
N LEU A 23 17.58 4.89 -7.57
CA LEU A 23 16.39 4.90 -6.74
C LEU A 23 15.26 5.67 -7.43
N PHE A 24 15.55 6.85 -7.97
CA PHE A 24 14.55 7.65 -8.69
C PHE A 24 13.96 6.93 -9.89
N SER A 25 14.76 6.17 -10.65
CA SER A 25 14.23 5.36 -11.76
C SER A 25 13.26 4.30 -11.26
N VAL A 26 13.58 3.61 -10.16
CA VAL A 26 12.67 2.63 -9.54
C VAL A 26 11.41 3.31 -8.99
N LEU A 27 11.49 4.54 -8.48
CA LEU A 27 10.31 5.27 -7.98
C LEU A 27 9.37 5.73 -9.08
N ALA A 28 9.90 6.12 -10.22
CA ALA A 28 9.12 6.61 -11.36
C ALA A 28 8.67 5.49 -12.31
N ALA A 29 9.21 4.27 -12.18
CA ALA A 29 8.87 3.16 -13.07
C ALA A 29 7.36 2.86 -13.05
N PRO A 30 6.74 2.51 -14.18
CA PRO A 30 5.40 1.92 -14.22
C PRO A 30 5.26 0.76 -13.24
N GLU A 31 4.04 0.49 -12.78
CA GLU A 31 3.80 -0.59 -11.83
C GLU A 31 4.17 -1.96 -12.42
N GLU A 32 3.87 -2.17 -13.71
CA GLU A 32 4.26 -3.39 -14.43
C GLU A 32 5.78 -3.64 -14.37
N ASP A 33 6.58 -2.63 -14.66
CA ASP A 33 8.04 -2.70 -14.60
C ASP A 33 8.56 -3.00 -13.20
N PHE A 34 7.92 -2.41 -12.19
CA PHE A 34 8.26 -2.63 -10.80
C PHE A 34 7.95 -4.07 -10.36
N LEU A 35 6.77 -4.58 -10.71
CA LEU A 35 6.37 -5.96 -10.40
C LEU A 35 7.27 -6.96 -11.12
N ARG A 36 7.56 -6.74 -12.41
CA ARG A 36 8.51 -7.56 -13.17
C ARG A 36 9.88 -7.58 -12.50
N GLN A 37 10.40 -6.41 -12.12
CA GLN A 37 11.68 -6.33 -11.42
C GLN A 37 11.68 -7.05 -10.07
N SER A 38 10.57 -7.08 -9.35
CA SER A 38 10.43 -7.86 -8.12
C SER A 38 10.43 -9.35 -8.41
N ALA A 39 9.65 -9.80 -9.39
CA ALA A 39 9.54 -11.21 -9.78
C ALA A 39 10.90 -11.77 -10.25
N GLU A 40 11.61 -11.06 -11.12
CA GLU A 40 12.95 -11.44 -11.58
C GLU A 40 13.98 -11.54 -10.44
N LEU A 41 13.91 -10.62 -9.47
CA LEU A 41 14.79 -10.66 -8.30
C LEU A 41 14.49 -11.90 -7.45
N GLU A 42 13.21 -12.20 -7.24
CA GLU A 42 12.77 -13.33 -6.42
C GLU A 42 13.01 -14.68 -7.10
N ALA A 43 13.03 -14.72 -8.43
CA ALA A 43 13.37 -15.89 -9.22
C ALA A 43 14.89 -16.17 -9.29
N ASP A 44 15.75 -15.22 -8.90
CA ASP A 44 17.20 -15.41 -8.92
C ASP A 44 17.63 -16.48 -7.90
N PRO A 45 18.32 -17.56 -8.31
CA PRO A 45 18.72 -18.64 -7.42
C PRO A 45 19.64 -18.19 -6.27
N LEU A 46 20.53 -17.21 -6.52
CA LEU A 46 21.40 -16.66 -5.49
C LEU A 46 20.57 -15.82 -4.51
N PHE A 47 19.61 -15.04 -4.99
CA PHE A 47 18.72 -14.29 -4.10
C PHE A 47 17.86 -15.21 -3.22
N SER A 48 17.36 -16.31 -3.78
CA SER A 48 16.65 -17.34 -3.03
C SER A 48 17.52 -17.96 -1.94
N ARG A 49 18.79 -18.30 -2.24
CA ARG A 49 19.77 -18.75 -1.24
C ARG A 49 20.03 -17.71 -0.15
N LEU A 50 20.08 -16.43 -0.49
CA LEU A 50 20.25 -15.33 0.48
C LEU A 50 19.03 -15.12 1.39
N CYS A 51 17.85 -15.60 0.98
CA CYS A 51 16.64 -15.62 1.80
C CYS A 51 16.58 -16.86 2.71
N ALA A 52 17.33 -17.91 2.41
CA ALA A 52 17.43 -19.10 3.24
C ALA A 52 18.37 -18.86 4.44
N SER A 53 18.12 -19.57 5.54
CA SER A 53 19.00 -19.54 6.71
C SER A 53 20.38 -20.08 6.36
N GLY A 54 21.42 -19.34 6.72
CA GLY A 54 22.81 -19.80 6.61
C GLY A 54 23.21 -20.80 7.72
N PRO A 55 24.50 -21.19 7.77
CA PRO A 55 25.04 -22.11 8.78
C PRO A 55 24.79 -21.67 10.23
N ASP A 56 24.77 -20.36 10.48
CA ASP A 56 24.49 -19.77 11.80
C ASP A 56 22.98 -19.61 12.09
N GLY A 57 22.11 -20.20 11.25
CA GLY A 57 20.65 -20.08 11.33
C GLY A 57 20.07 -18.73 10.86
N ALA A 58 20.92 -17.72 10.59
CA ALA A 58 20.51 -16.39 10.16
C ALA A 58 20.52 -16.23 8.62
N ALA A 59 19.43 -15.72 8.06
CA ALA A 59 19.33 -15.38 6.63
C ALA A 59 19.80 -13.93 6.36
N PRO A 60 20.67 -13.70 5.36
CA PRO A 60 21.07 -12.35 4.93
C PRO A 60 19.92 -11.45 4.50
N VAL A 61 18.86 -12.03 3.94
CA VAL A 61 17.66 -11.32 3.50
C VAL A 61 16.46 -11.83 4.27
N LEU A 62 15.83 -10.94 5.01
CA LEU A 62 14.63 -11.22 5.78
C LEU A 62 13.45 -10.45 5.18
N ARG A 63 12.30 -11.09 5.07
CA ARG A 63 11.06 -10.39 4.73
C ARG A 63 10.42 -9.82 5.99
N ARG A 64 10.01 -8.56 5.94
CA ARG A 64 9.28 -7.89 7.03
C ARG A 64 8.00 -7.30 6.49
N ARG A 65 6.85 -7.76 6.99
CA ARG A 65 5.55 -7.18 6.65
C ARG A 65 5.50 -5.70 7.03
N LEU A 66 4.83 -4.93 6.19
CA LEU A 66 4.52 -3.53 6.45
C LEU A 66 3.39 -3.48 7.51
N PRO A 67 3.49 -2.66 8.57
CA PRO A 67 2.46 -2.60 9.60
C PRO A 67 1.09 -2.21 9.03
N GLY A 68 0.05 -2.98 9.34
CA GLY A 68 -1.31 -2.70 8.85
C GLY A 68 -1.51 -2.87 7.35
N ALA A 69 -0.53 -3.44 6.61
CA ALA A 69 -0.69 -3.76 5.21
C ALA A 69 -1.50 -5.05 5.05
N SER A 70 -2.70 -4.94 4.48
CA SER A 70 -3.60 -6.06 4.21
C SER A 70 -3.64 -6.41 2.72
N TYR A 71 -4.23 -7.53 2.36
CA TYR A 71 -4.46 -7.95 0.97
C TYR A 71 -5.96 -7.84 0.65
N ALA A 72 -6.31 -7.25 -0.49
CA ALA A 72 -7.70 -7.15 -0.95
C ALA A 72 -8.16 -8.49 -1.54
N PHE A 73 -8.10 -9.54 -0.72
CA PHE A 73 -8.35 -10.91 -1.14
C PHE A 73 -9.72 -11.07 -1.78
N SER A 74 -10.80 -10.66 -1.11
CA SER A 74 -12.17 -10.83 -1.63
C SER A 74 -12.41 -10.06 -2.93
N TYR A 75 -11.74 -8.91 -3.08
CA TYR A 75 -11.78 -8.14 -4.31
C TYR A 75 -11.07 -8.87 -5.45
N ALA A 76 -9.82 -9.28 -5.23
CA ALA A 76 -9.01 -10.01 -6.20
C ALA A 76 -9.63 -11.36 -6.58
N CYS A 77 -10.09 -12.12 -5.58
CA CYS A 77 -10.74 -13.41 -5.73
C CYS A 77 -12.09 -13.30 -6.46
N GLY A 78 -12.80 -12.17 -6.33
CA GLY A 78 -14.04 -11.91 -7.06
C GLY A 78 -13.84 -11.62 -8.55
N ASP A 79 -12.64 -11.21 -8.96
CA ASP A 79 -12.35 -10.76 -10.32
C ASP A 79 -12.11 -11.93 -11.28
N ALA A 80 -13.01 -12.10 -12.26
CA ALA A 80 -12.93 -13.18 -13.24
C ALA A 80 -11.73 -13.05 -14.19
N ALA A 81 -11.33 -11.82 -14.54
CA ALA A 81 -10.19 -11.60 -15.43
C ALA A 81 -8.88 -11.96 -14.73
N LEU A 82 -8.75 -11.62 -13.44
CA LEU A 82 -7.61 -12.04 -12.65
C LEU A 82 -7.59 -13.57 -12.44
N ALA A 83 -8.74 -14.18 -12.16
CA ALA A 83 -8.84 -15.63 -12.02
C ALA A 83 -8.41 -16.36 -13.30
N ALA A 84 -8.85 -15.91 -14.48
CA ALA A 84 -8.43 -16.46 -15.76
C ALA A 84 -6.92 -16.29 -16.01
N ALA A 85 -6.35 -15.13 -15.65
CA ALA A 85 -4.92 -14.90 -15.76
C ALA A 85 -4.10 -15.80 -14.82
N ALA A 86 -4.61 -16.07 -13.61
CA ALA A 86 -4.00 -17.00 -12.66
C ALA A 86 -4.10 -18.45 -13.15
N GLU A 87 -5.25 -18.86 -13.68
CA GLU A 87 -5.49 -20.21 -14.23
C GLU A 87 -4.48 -20.57 -15.31
N ALA A 88 -4.29 -19.67 -16.29
CA ALA A 88 -3.28 -19.82 -17.34
C ALA A 88 -1.84 -19.96 -16.78
N GLY A 89 -1.60 -19.49 -15.55
CA GLY A 89 -0.35 -19.61 -14.80
C GLY A 89 -0.21 -20.88 -13.96
N GLY A 90 -1.10 -21.87 -14.12
CA GLY A 90 -1.05 -23.16 -13.42
C GLY A 90 -1.93 -23.24 -12.18
N ALA A 91 -2.97 -22.40 -12.08
CA ALA A 91 -3.89 -22.34 -10.97
C ALA A 91 -5.24 -23.08 -11.16
N GLY A 92 -5.41 -23.84 -12.25
CA GLY A 92 -6.73 -24.30 -12.71
C GLY A 92 -7.64 -24.97 -11.68
N GLU A 93 -7.37 -26.22 -11.31
CA GLU A 93 -8.34 -27.10 -10.63
C GLU A 93 -8.92 -26.54 -9.32
N TRP A 94 -8.18 -25.69 -8.60
CA TRP A 94 -8.62 -25.14 -7.32
C TRP A 94 -9.52 -23.89 -7.45
N LEU A 95 -9.63 -23.28 -8.63
CA LEU A 95 -10.52 -22.12 -8.86
C LEU A 95 -12.01 -22.49 -8.94
N ALA A 96 -12.35 -23.79 -9.05
CA ALA A 96 -13.74 -24.26 -9.03
C ALA A 96 -14.45 -23.92 -7.71
N ASP A 97 -13.74 -23.98 -6.58
CA ASP A 97 -14.27 -23.67 -5.25
C ASP A 97 -14.35 -22.16 -4.95
N ARG A 98 -13.90 -21.31 -5.88
CA ARG A 98 -13.79 -19.86 -5.70
C ARG A 98 -15.07 -19.19 -5.20
N PRO A 99 -16.28 -19.50 -5.71
CA PRO A 99 -17.51 -18.88 -5.21
C PRO A 99 -17.77 -19.21 -3.74
N ALA A 100 -17.60 -20.47 -3.33
CA ALA A 100 -17.81 -20.90 -1.94
C ALA A 100 -16.76 -20.28 -1.00
N MET A 101 -15.49 -20.26 -1.42
CA MET A 101 -14.40 -19.67 -0.63
C MET A 101 -14.53 -18.16 -0.50
N LEU A 102 -15.06 -17.48 -1.53
CA LEU A 102 -15.34 -16.05 -1.48
C LEU A 102 -16.44 -15.73 -0.47
N GLU A 103 -17.49 -16.54 -0.40
CA GLU A 103 -18.55 -16.39 0.61
C GLU A 103 -18.03 -16.62 2.03
N LEU A 104 -17.18 -17.62 2.25
CA LEU A 104 -16.50 -17.81 3.54
C LEU A 104 -15.61 -16.61 3.88
N ALA A 105 -14.82 -16.09 2.94
CA ALA A 105 -13.99 -14.91 3.17
C ALA A 105 -14.82 -13.66 3.53
N ARG A 106 -15.97 -13.46 2.89
CA ARG A 106 -16.91 -12.37 3.21
C ARG A 106 -17.53 -12.55 4.60
N ARG A 107 -17.96 -13.77 4.96
CA ARG A 107 -18.50 -14.10 6.29
C ARG A 107 -17.48 -13.87 7.41
N ALA A 108 -16.20 -14.10 7.15
CA ALA A 108 -15.15 -13.86 8.15
C ALA A 108 -15.04 -12.38 8.54
N GLY A 109 -15.26 -11.46 7.59
CA GLY A 109 -14.95 -10.04 7.72
C GLY A 109 -13.46 -9.75 7.53
N GLN A 110 -13.09 -8.52 7.16
CA GLN A 110 -11.71 -8.18 6.77
C GLN A 110 -10.74 -8.35 7.94
N ALA A 111 -11.09 -7.85 9.14
CA ALA A 111 -10.22 -7.94 10.31
C ALA A 111 -9.88 -9.38 10.71
N ASN A 112 -10.87 -10.28 10.76
CA ASN A 112 -10.63 -11.69 11.08
C ASN A 112 -9.92 -12.39 9.91
N PHE A 113 -10.32 -12.10 8.67
CA PHE A 113 -9.68 -12.70 7.50
C PHE A 113 -8.19 -12.37 7.46
N GLU A 114 -7.83 -11.10 7.67
CA GLU A 114 -6.43 -10.67 7.78
C GLU A 114 -5.71 -11.35 8.94
N LYS A 115 -6.33 -11.39 10.12
CA LYS A 115 -5.72 -11.92 11.33
C LYS A 115 -5.47 -13.43 11.27
N PHE A 116 -6.40 -14.20 10.70
CA PHE A 116 -6.35 -15.66 10.76
C PHE A 116 -5.88 -16.32 9.45
N PHE A 117 -6.14 -15.70 8.29
CA PHE A 117 -5.90 -16.34 7.00
C PHE A 117 -4.74 -15.71 6.22
N LEU A 118 -4.48 -14.41 6.42
CA LEU A 118 -3.37 -13.69 5.74
C LEU A 118 -2.18 -13.40 6.66
N SER A 119 -2.29 -13.65 7.96
CA SER A 119 -1.21 -13.42 8.90
C SER A 119 -0.12 -14.49 8.74
N GLY A 120 1.13 -14.09 9.02
CA GLY A 120 2.26 -15.02 9.04
C GLY A 120 2.39 -15.79 10.36
N SER A 121 1.40 -15.71 11.26
CA SER A 121 1.39 -16.49 12.51
C SER A 121 0.98 -17.94 12.23
N ALA A 122 1.33 -18.84 13.16
CA ALA A 122 0.90 -20.23 13.09
C ALA A 122 -0.63 -20.32 12.96
N PHE A 123 -1.09 -21.03 11.93
CA PHE A 123 -2.51 -21.21 11.66
C PHE A 123 -3.09 -22.31 12.54
N SER A 124 -4.25 -22.04 13.13
CA SER A 124 -5.02 -23.01 13.93
C SER A 124 -6.45 -23.04 13.41
N PRO A 125 -6.88 -24.13 12.73
CA PRO A 125 -8.23 -24.25 12.19
C PRO A 125 -9.30 -24.06 13.27
N ALA A 126 -9.12 -24.66 14.45
CA ALA A 126 -10.07 -24.55 15.56
C ALA A 126 -10.19 -23.13 16.13
N THR A 127 -9.12 -22.34 16.11
CA THR A 127 -9.16 -20.95 16.59
C THR A 127 -9.81 -20.03 15.56
N ALA A 128 -9.46 -20.20 14.28
CA ALA A 128 -10.07 -19.46 13.19
C ALA A 128 -11.57 -19.75 13.07
N ALA A 129 -11.95 -21.03 13.17
CA ALA A 129 -13.33 -21.50 13.16
C ALA A 129 -14.19 -20.84 14.24
N ARG A 130 -13.73 -20.86 15.50
CA ARG A 130 -14.44 -20.21 16.61
C ARG A 130 -14.58 -18.69 16.43
N ALA A 131 -13.54 -18.03 15.93
CA ALA A 131 -13.56 -16.57 15.76
C ALA A 131 -14.43 -16.11 14.58
N CYS A 132 -14.56 -16.93 13.54
CA CYS A 132 -15.28 -16.59 12.30
C CYS A 132 -16.65 -17.26 12.17
N GLY A 133 -17.03 -18.15 13.10
CA GLY A 133 -18.28 -18.91 13.03
C GLY A 133 -18.29 -19.97 11.92
N PHE A 134 -17.16 -20.65 11.73
CA PHE A 134 -16.99 -21.73 10.75
C PHE A 134 -16.81 -23.10 11.44
N THR A 135 -16.85 -24.17 10.66
CA THR A 135 -16.28 -25.46 11.07
C THR A 135 -14.75 -25.42 10.93
N PRO A 136 -14.00 -26.27 11.67
CA PRO A 136 -12.55 -26.39 11.48
C PRO A 136 -12.16 -26.79 10.05
N GLU A 137 -12.99 -27.57 9.37
CA GLU A 137 -12.80 -27.99 7.98
C GLU A 137 -12.97 -26.82 7.01
N GLU A 138 -14.04 -26.02 7.16
CA GLU A 138 -14.25 -24.78 6.38
C GLU A 138 -13.07 -23.81 6.57
N ALA A 139 -12.58 -23.65 7.81
CA ALA A 139 -11.43 -22.80 8.08
C ALA A 139 -10.15 -23.33 7.41
N ALA A 140 -9.90 -24.65 7.43
CA ALA A 140 -8.75 -25.25 6.77
C ALA A 140 -8.84 -25.11 5.24
N ALA A 141 -10.00 -25.38 4.66
CA ALA A 141 -10.25 -25.23 3.23
C ALA A 141 -10.03 -23.79 2.77
N LEU A 142 -10.60 -22.81 3.49
CA LEU A 142 -10.42 -21.40 3.19
C LEU A 142 -8.95 -20.98 3.29
N LYS A 143 -8.21 -21.47 4.28
CA LYS A 143 -6.78 -21.16 4.42
C LYS A 143 -5.97 -21.71 3.25
N ASN A 144 -6.16 -22.97 2.90
CA ASN A 144 -5.45 -23.61 1.79
C ASN A 144 -5.75 -22.90 0.47
N PHE A 145 -7.02 -22.60 0.21
CA PHE A 145 -7.43 -21.84 -0.97
C PHE A 145 -6.83 -20.43 -0.97
N ALA A 146 -6.87 -19.71 0.16
CA ALA A 146 -6.34 -18.36 0.24
C ALA A 146 -4.83 -18.30 -0.02
N ASP A 147 -4.07 -19.27 0.49
CA ASP A 147 -2.64 -19.39 0.26
C ASP A 147 -2.33 -19.74 -1.20
N ALA A 148 -3.05 -20.71 -1.77
CA ALA A 148 -2.92 -21.07 -3.19
C ALA A 148 -3.24 -19.88 -4.11
N PHE A 149 -4.31 -19.14 -3.82
CA PHE A 149 -4.71 -17.96 -4.57
C PHE A 149 -3.71 -16.83 -4.50
N THR A 150 -3.23 -16.55 -3.30
CA THR A 150 -2.23 -15.50 -3.10
C THR A 150 -0.95 -15.83 -3.87
N LEU A 151 -0.52 -17.09 -3.85
CA LEU A 151 0.65 -17.56 -4.59
C LEU A 151 0.43 -17.51 -6.11
N ALA A 152 -0.75 -17.91 -6.59
CA ALA A 152 -1.07 -17.89 -8.01
C ALA A 152 -1.15 -16.46 -8.56
N HIS A 153 -1.81 -15.55 -7.86
CA HIS A 153 -1.83 -14.13 -8.24
C HIS A 153 -0.40 -13.57 -8.30
N GLU A 154 0.46 -13.87 -7.32
CA GLU A 154 1.86 -13.44 -7.34
C GLU A 154 2.64 -13.92 -8.58
N ARG A 155 2.26 -15.09 -9.12
CA ARG A 155 2.90 -15.68 -10.31
C ARG A 155 2.31 -15.21 -11.63
N VAL A 156 1.19 -14.49 -11.62
CA VAL A 156 0.64 -13.90 -12.85
C VAL A 156 1.67 -12.93 -13.42
N PRO A 157 2.11 -13.12 -14.67
CA PRO A 157 3.03 -12.19 -15.30
C PRO A 157 2.44 -10.78 -15.32
N PRO A 158 3.20 -9.71 -15.02
CA PRO A 158 2.65 -8.35 -14.95
C PRO A 158 1.89 -7.91 -16.20
N ARG A 159 2.35 -8.30 -17.39
CA ARG A 159 1.70 -8.07 -18.68
C ARG A 159 0.32 -8.73 -18.84
N ALA A 160 0.05 -9.78 -18.07
CA ALA A 160 -1.20 -10.53 -18.07
C ALA A 160 -2.14 -10.09 -16.94
N LEU A 161 -1.68 -9.22 -16.02
CA LEU A 161 -2.55 -8.65 -15.00
C LEU A 161 -3.57 -7.71 -15.66
N PRO A 162 -4.84 -7.73 -15.21
CA PRO A 162 -5.79 -6.73 -15.66
C PRO A 162 -5.27 -5.33 -15.36
N ALA A 163 -5.48 -4.38 -16.27
CA ALA A 163 -4.94 -3.02 -16.17
C ALA A 163 -5.32 -2.32 -14.85
N LEU A 164 -6.41 -2.74 -14.21
CA LEU A 164 -6.86 -2.25 -12.92
C LEU A 164 -5.85 -2.58 -11.79
N TYR A 165 -5.24 -3.75 -11.78
CA TYR A 165 -4.22 -4.13 -10.78
C TYR A 165 -2.89 -3.41 -10.99
N LEU A 166 -2.64 -2.86 -12.17
CA LEU A 166 -1.45 -2.05 -12.46
C LEU A 166 -1.62 -0.59 -12.01
N ARG A 167 -2.85 -0.08 -11.92
CA ARG A 167 -3.14 1.31 -11.50
C ARG A 167 -3.72 1.41 -10.09
N CYS A 168 -4.71 0.58 -9.77
CA CYS A 168 -5.37 0.56 -8.47
C CYS A 168 -4.46 -0.15 -7.48
N ALA A 169 -3.91 0.62 -6.56
CA ALA A 169 -2.91 0.13 -5.64
C ALA A 169 -3.51 -0.55 -4.40
N ALA A 170 -4.69 -0.10 -3.97
CA ALA A 170 -5.36 -0.65 -2.80
C ALA A 170 -6.87 -0.39 -2.84
N VAL A 171 -7.60 -1.26 -2.17
CA VAL A 171 -9.00 -1.09 -1.78
C VAL A 171 -9.03 -0.52 -0.36
N VAL A 172 -9.70 0.61 -0.20
CA VAL A 172 -9.92 1.24 1.10
C VAL A 172 -11.19 0.66 1.70
N THR A 173 -11.08 0.14 2.92
CA THR A 173 -12.23 -0.41 3.66
C THR A 173 -12.44 0.34 4.96
N VAL A 174 -13.67 0.32 5.44
CA VAL A 174 -14.06 0.90 6.73
C VAL A 174 -14.63 -0.22 7.59
N GLU A 175 -13.97 -0.51 8.71
CA GLU A 175 -14.47 -1.43 9.72
C GLU A 175 -14.43 -0.77 11.09
N HIS A 176 -15.56 -0.75 11.81
CA HIS A 176 -15.67 -0.12 13.14
C HIS A 176 -15.16 1.33 13.19
N GLY A 177 -15.43 2.12 12.13
CA GLY A 177 -14.97 3.51 12.00
C GLY A 177 -13.47 3.66 11.73
N LYS A 178 -12.74 2.57 11.50
CA LYS A 178 -11.31 2.59 11.16
C LYS A 178 -11.13 2.33 9.68
N LEU A 179 -10.35 3.19 9.05
CA LEU A 179 -9.91 3.02 7.68
C LEU A 179 -8.74 2.03 7.62
N SER A 180 -8.79 1.13 6.64
CA SER A 180 -7.65 0.28 6.30
C SER A 180 -7.45 0.23 4.79
N ALA A 181 -6.21 0.00 4.36
CA ALA A 181 -5.87 -0.20 2.95
C ALA A 181 -5.46 -1.65 2.73
N ALA A 182 -6.24 -2.34 1.92
CA ALA A 182 -5.96 -3.68 1.45
C ALA A 182 -5.35 -3.58 0.04
N TYR A 183 -4.08 -3.96 -0.12
CA TYR A 183 -3.39 -3.88 -1.40
C TYR A 183 -4.01 -4.84 -2.42
N THR A 184 -4.12 -4.39 -3.66
CA THR A 184 -4.65 -5.21 -4.76
C THR A 184 -3.69 -6.30 -5.19
N HIS A 185 -2.38 -6.08 -5.06
CA HIS A 185 -1.35 -7.06 -5.41
C HIS A 185 -0.65 -7.66 -4.17
N PRO A 186 -0.52 -9.00 -4.05
CA PRO A 186 0.00 -9.67 -2.85
C PRO A 186 1.47 -9.33 -2.54
N GLY A 187 2.23 -8.91 -3.55
CA GLY A 187 3.63 -8.49 -3.40
C GLY A 187 3.85 -7.36 -2.39
N TYR A 188 2.85 -6.52 -2.10
CA TYR A 188 2.93 -5.49 -1.05
C TYR A 188 2.73 -6.05 0.37
N VAL A 189 2.00 -7.15 0.49
CA VAL A 189 1.60 -7.77 1.76
C VAL A 189 2.72 -8.64 2.33
N ARG A 190 3.49 -9.31 1.46
CA ARG A 190 4.72 -10.05 1.84
C ARG A 190 5.80 -9.12 2.41
N GLY A 191 5.59 -7.80 2.28
CA GLY A 191 6.38 -6.79 2.95
C GLY A 191 7.62 -6.39 2.17
N VAL A 192 8.66 -6.02 2.93
CA VAL A 192 9.90 -5.45 2.40
C VAL A 192 11.11 -6.28 2.81
N TYR A 193 12.14 -6.21 1.98
CA TYR A 193 13.44 -6.83 2.26
C TYR A 193 14.18 -6.05 3.33
N ARG A 194 14.59 -6.74 4.39
CA ARG A 194 15.56 -6.27 5.38
C ARG A 194 16.85 -7.04 5.19
N ILE A 195 17.93 -6.31 5.00
CA ILE A 195 19.23 -6.92 4.70
C ILE A 195 20.09 -6.89 5.94
N ASP A 196 20.55 -8.07 6.34
CA ASP A 196 21.52 -8.26 7.41
C ASP A 196 22.92 -8.41 6.80
N ARG A 197 23.69 -7.32 6.87
CA ARG A 197 25.06 -7.29 6.36
C ARG A 197 26.00 -8.19 7.17
N ARG A 198 25.70 -8.48 8.43
CA ARG A 198 26.53 -9.35 9.28
C ARG A 198 26.36 -10.80 8.85
N ALA A 199 25.12 -11.23 8.63
CA ALA A 199 24.83 -12.57 8.11
C ALA A 199 25.43 -12.79 6.71
N LEU A 200 25.38 -11.78 5.83
CA LEU A 200 26.07 -11.86 4.54
C LEU A 200 27.58 -12.03 4.69
N ALA A 201 28.23 -11.24 5.55
CA ALA A 201 29.66 -11.35 5.79
C ALA A 201 30.07 -12.69 6.43
N ALA A 202 29.20 -13.28 7.26
CA ALA A 202 29.40 -14.63 7.79
C ALA A 202 29.38 -15.68 6.68
N LEU A 203 28.41 -15.62 5.76
CA LEU A 203 28.34 -16.55 4.61
C LEU A 203 29.60 -16.48 3.73
N VAL A 204 30.09 -15.28 3.43
CA VAL A 204 31.32 -15.10 2.65
C VAL A 204 32.52 -15.69 3.38
N ARG A 205 32.65 -15.46 4.70
CA ARG A 205 33.76 -16.03 5.51
C ARG A 205 33.69 -17.55 5.63
N SER A 206 32.49 -18.12 5.65
CA SER A 206 32.30 -19.58 5.75
C SER A 206 32.62 -20.34 4.45
N GLY A 207 32.89 -19.63 3.34
CA GLY A 207 33.09 -20.25 2.02
C GLY A 207 31.80 -20.74 1.34
N ALA A 208 30.63 -20.60 1.99
CA ALA A 208 29.33 -20.95 1.41
C ALA A 208 28.97 -20.10 0.16
N ILE A 209 29.64 -18.97 -0.03
CA ILE A 209 29.52 -18.09 -1.19
C ILE A 209 30.93 -17.71 -1.65
N SER A 210 31.24 -17.92 -2.93
CA SER A 210 32.52 -17.54 -3.54
C SER A 210 32.67 -16.01 -3.67
N GLY A 211 33.90 -15.52 -3.85
CA GLY A 211 34.15 -14.08 -4.03
C GLY A 211 33.39 -13.45 -5.21
N ALA A 212 33.25 -14.18 -6.33
CA ALA A 212 32.46 -13.74 -7.48
C ALA A 212 30.95 -13.69 -7.16
N GLU A 213 30.42 -14.68 -6.44
CA GLU A 213 29.03 -14.66 -5.98
C GLU A 213 28.79 -13.55 -4.95
N ALA A 214 29.78 -13.17 -4.13
CA ALA A 214 29.65 -12.08 -3.17
C ALA A 214 29.43 -10.72 -3.86
N ALA A 215 30.14 -10.46 -4.96
CA ALA A 215 29.93 -9.26 -5.77
C ALA A 215 28.53 -9.24 -6.41
N ARG A 216 28.08 -10.38 -6.96
CA ARG A 216 26.71 -10.53 -7.50
C ARG A 216 25.66 -10.34 -6.42
N ALA A 217 25.86 -10.92 -5.23
CA ALA A 217 24.99 -10.76 -4.08
C ALA A 217 24.86 -9.27 -3.71
N ALA A 218 25.95 -8.52 -3.64
CA ALA A 218 25.90 -7.09 -3.35
C ALA A 218 25.03 -6.30 -4.36
N SER A 219 25.10 -6.66 -5.64
CA SER A 219 24.26 -6.08 -6.70
C SER A 219 22.77 -6.41 -6.51
N LEU A 220 22.45 -7.69 -6.27
CA LEU A 220 21.08 -8.16 -6.00
C LEU A 220 20.49 -7.49 -4.75
N LEU A 221 21.27 -7.40 -3.68
CA LEU A 221 20.86 -6.74 -2.44
C LEU A 221 20.61 -5.24 -2.65
N SER A 222 21.44 -4.57 -3.45
CA SER A 222 21.22 -3.16 -3.80
C SER A 222 19.93 -2.98 -4.60
N ARG A 223 19.60 -3.90 -5.51
CA ARG A 223 18.31 -3.92 -6.23
C ARG A 223 17.14 -4.17 -5.28
N ALA A 224 17.25 -5.15 -4.39
CA ALA A 224 16.27 -5.46 -3.36
C ALA A 224 15.98 -4.24 -2.46
N GLN A 225 17.01 -3.49 -2.07
CA GLN A 225 16.85 -2.26 -1.28
C GLN A 225 16.00 -1.22 -1.99
N ARG A 226 16.24 -0.98 -3.28
CA ARG A 226 15.46 0.01 -4.05
C ARG A 226 14.00 -0.40 -4.18
N LEU A 227 13.73 -1.68 -4.45
CA LEU A 227 12.36 -2.21 -4.50
C LEU A 227 11.67 -2.11 -3.13
N ALA A 228 12.37 -2.48 -2.06
CA ALA A 228 11.88 -2.35 -0.68
C ALA A 228 11.59 -0.89 -0.32
N TRP A 229 12.44 0.05 -0.76
CA TRP A 229 12.26 1.48 -0.53
C TRP A 229 11.00 1.99 -1.21
N ARG A 230 10.74 1.63 -2.48
CA ARG A 230 9.49 1.99 -3.17
C ARG A 230 8.27 1.47 -2.41
N LYS A 231 8.25 0.18 -2.01
CA LYS A 231 7.12 -0.39 -1.24
C LYS A 231 6.90 0.34 0.09
N ALA A 232 7.96 0.53 0.87
CA ALA A 232 7.89 1.19 2.17
C ALA A 232 7.50 2.67 2.05
N GLY A 233 8.07 3.39 1.09
CA GLY A 233 7.75 4.79 0.82
C GLY A 233 6.30 4.95 0.38
N PHE A 234 5.84 4.11 -0.57
CA PHE A 234 4.45 4.11 -1.00
C PHE A 234 3.49 3.84 0.16
N HIS A 235 3.76 2.82 0.97
CA HIS A 235 2.94 2.49 2.14
C HIS A 235 2.86 3.65 3.13
N LYS A 236 3.98 4.29 3.47
CA LYS A 236 4.00 5.47 4.35
C LYS A 236 3.17 6.63 3.79
N VAL A 237 3.32 6.90 2.49
CA VAL A 237 2.58 7.97 1.80
C VAL A 237 1.09 7.67 1.78
N LEU A 238 0.70 6.45 1.41
CA LEU A 238 -0.70 6.02 1.38
C LEU A 238 -1.34 6.15 2.76
N THR A 239 -0.73 5.59 3.80
CA THR A 239 -1.25 5.68 5.18
C THR A 239 -1.42 7.13 5.62
N ALA A 240 -0.42 8.00 5.36
CA ALA A 240 -0.52 9.41 5.70
C ALA A 240 -1.63 10.16 4.94
N ILE A 241 -1.91 9.78 3.68
CA ILE A 241 -3.03 10.34 2.90
C ILE A 241 -4.37 9.90 3.49
N LEU A 242 -4.53 8.60 3.79
CA LEU A 242 -5.78 8.06 4.36
C LEU A 242 -6.07 8.68 5.72
N GLU A 243 -5.06 8.84 6.57
CA GLU A 243 -5.20 9.54 7.86
C GLU A 243 -5.58 11.01 7.68
N ALA A 244 -4.99 11.71 6.70
CA ALA A 244 -5.29 13.11 6.44
C ALA A 244 -6.71 13.33 5.91
N GLN A 245 -7.19 12.41 5.05
CA GLN A 245 -8.51 12.47 4.42
C GLN A 245 -9.54 11.55 5.07
N ALA A 246 -9.32 11.16 6.33
CA ALA A 246 -10.18 10.20 7.01
C ALA A 246 -11.65 10.62 7.01
N GLY A 247 -11.94 11.89 7.33
CA GLY A 247 -13.32 12.41 7.33
C GLY A 247 -14.01 12.32 5.97
N TYR A 248 -13.28 12.49 4.87
CA TYR A 248 -13.83 12.30 3.52
C TYR A 248 -14.12 10.82 3.22
N LEU A 249 -13.17 9.95 3.55
CA LEU A 249 -13.29 8.51 3.29
C LEU A 249 -14.37 7.85 4.17
N LEU A 250 -14.63 8.41 5.36
CA LEU A 250 -15.70 8.00 6.27
C LEU A 250 -17.05 8.68 5.98
N ARG A 251 -17.12 9.57 4.97
CA ARG A 251 -18.30 10.40 4.64
C ARG A 251 -18.78 11.30 5.78
N GLU A 252 -17.89 11.66 6.70
CA GLU A 252 -18.14 12.60 7.80
C GLU A 252 -17.93 14.07 7.38
N SER A 253 -17.08 14.32 6.38
CA SER A 253 -16.78 15.65 5.88
C SER A 253 -16.37 15.64 4.40
N GLY A 254 -16.30 16.80 3.75
CA GLY A 254 -15.65 16.93 2.45
C GLY A 254 -14.13 16.71 2.51
N LEU A 255 -13.48 16.73 1.34
CA LEU A 255 -12.02 16.72 1.23
C LEU A 255 -11.41 17.90 1.98
N LYS A 256 -10.42 17.60 2.83
CA LYS A 256 -9.67 18.64 3.54
C LYS A 256 -8.55 19.18 2.64
N PRO A 257 -8.16 20.46 2.80
CA PRO A 257 -6.97 21.00 2.15
C PRO A 257 -5.75 20.15 2.47
N LEU A 258 -5.14 19.58 1.44
CA LEU A 258 -3.99 18.70 1.56
C LEU A 258 -3.10 18.86 0.34
N THR A 259 -1.81 19.06 0.58
CA THR A 259 -0.78 19.18 -0.45
C THR A 259 0.24 18.05 -0.35
N GLN A 260 0.86 17.68 -1.47
CA GLN A 260 1.96 16.71 -1.47
C GLN A 260 3.13 17.16 -0.58
N ARG A 261 3.36 18.48 -0.44
CA ARG A 261 4.38 19.02 0.48
C ARG A 261 4.07 18.71 1.95
N GLN A 262 2.80 18.76 2.35
CA GLN A 262 2.40 18.38 3.71
C GLN A 262 2.59 16.88 3.96
N ILE A 263 2.25 16.03 2.98
CA ILE A 263 2.48 14.58 3.08
C ILE A 263 3.99 14.28 3.12
N ALA A 264 4.79 14.97 2.30
CA ALA A 264 6.25 14.87 2.29
C ALA A 264 6.83 15.18 3.68
N ALA A 265 6.40 16.29 4.30
CA ALA A 265 6.81 16.66 5.65
C ALA A 265 6.41 15.60 6.71
N ARG A 266 5.16 15.09 6.66
CA ARG A 266 4.69 14.03 7.59
C ARG A 266 5.44 12.71 7.44
N THR A 267 5.89 12.39 6.23
CA THR A 267 6.55 11.11 5.92
C THR A 267 8.08 11.19 5.94
N ALA A 268 8.65 12.39 6.20
CA ALA A 268 10.07 12.69 6.06
C ALA A 268 10.64 12.31 4.68
N LEU A 269 9.84 12.53 3.63
CA LEU A 269 10.21 12.31 2.23
C LEU A 269 10.30 13.66 1.51
N ASN A 270 10.98 13.68 0.36
CA ASN A 270 10.97 14.86 -0.50
C ASN A 270 9.66 14.94 -1.31
N PRO A 271 9.14 16.13 -1.63
CA PRO A 271 7.92 16.27 -2.43
C PRO A 271 7.98 15.57 -3.79
N ALA A 272 9.14 15.61 -4.46
CA ALA A 272 9.35 14.92 -5.72
C ALA A 272 9.28 13.39 -5.59
N THR A 273 9.63 12.84 -4.42
CA THR A 273 9.47 11.41 -4.14
C THR A 273 7.99 11.07 -3.94
N VAL A 274 7.26 11.87 -3.16
CA VAL A 274 5.82 11.68 -2.95
C VAL A 274 5.09 11.69 -4.29
N SER A 275 5.36 12.70 -5.14
CA SER A 275 4.81 12.82 -6.48
C SER A 275 5.04 11.55 -7.32
N ARG A 276 6.29 11.06 -7.39
CA ARG A 276 6.62 9.83 -8.13
C ARG A 276 5.91 8.59 -7.59
N LEU A 277 5.85 8.44 -6.27
CA LEU A 277 5.25 7.28 -5.61
C LEU A 277 3.74 7.14 -5.88
N ILE A 278 3.03 8.26 -6.07
CA ILE A 278 1.57 8.27 -6.29
C ILE A 278 1.17 8.46 -7.76
N ALA A 279 2.13 8.78 -8.63
CA ALA A 279 1.87 9.02 -10.04
C ALA A 279 1.27 7.76 -10.71
N GLY A 280 0.20 7.95 -11.49
CA GLY A 280 -0.46 6.86 -12.21
C GLY A 280 -1.19 5.83 -11.33
N LYS A 281 -1.32 6.11 -10.02
CA LYS A 281 -1.99 5.20 -9.08
C LYS A 281 -3.37 5.69 -8.67
N SER A 282 -4.27 4.75 -8.46
CA SER A 282 -5.62 4.95 -7.96
C SER A 282 -5.89 4.11 -6.71
N LEU A 283 -7.01 4.40 -6.05
CA LEU A 283 -7.58 3.63 -4.97
C LEU A 283 -9.03 3.30 -5.31
N LEU A 284 -9.48 2.14 -4.87
CA LEU A 284 -10.91 1.88 -4.76
C LEU A 284 -11.39 2.42 -3.42
N LEU A 285 -12.30 3.38 -3.46
CA LEU A 285 -12.86 4.02 -2.26
C LEU A 285 -13.80 3.06 -1.53
N PRO A 286 -14.14 3.32 -0.24
CA PRO A 286 -15.01 2.44 0.54
C PRO A 286 -16.39 2.19 -0.07
N TRP A 287 -16.84 3.06 -0.96
CA TRP A 287 -18.11 2.95 -1.69
C TRP A 287 -17.98 2.40 -3.12
N GLY A 288 -16.81 1.89 -3.50
CA GLY A 288 -16.59 1.17 -4.76
C GLY A 288 -16.17 2.01 -5.97
N GLU A 289 -16.01 3.34 -5.80
CA GLU A 289 -15.52 4.21 -6.88
C GLU A 289 -13.98 4.17 -6.99
N GLU A 290 -13.45 4.09 -8.21
CA GLU A 290 -12.02 4.24 -8.47
C GLU A 290 -11.64 5.73 -8.51
N MET A 291 -10.74 6.15 -7.63
CA MET A 291 -10.23 7.52 -7.57
C MET A 291 -8.71 7.55 -7.71
N ALA A 292 -8.18 8.39 -8.59
CA ALA A 292 -6.74 8.64 -8.67
C ALA A 292 -6.23 9.21 -7.34
N LEU A 293 -5.04 8.76 -6.87
CA LEU A 293 -4.46 9.26 -5.62
C LEU A 293 -4.28 10.78 -5.61
N ASN A 294 -4.01 11.38 -6.78
CA ASN A 294 -3.92 12.83 -6.94
C ASN A 294 -5.24 13.55 -6.63
N GLY A 295 -6.39 12.89 -6.80
CA GLY A 295 -7.71 13.44 -6.48
C GLY A 295 -7.96 13.64 -4.99
N LEU A 296 -7.18 12.99 -4.11
CA LEU A 296 -7.24 13.19 -2.65
C LEU A 296 -6.48 14.44 -2.18
N PHE A 297 -5.85 15.18 -3.09
CA PHE A 297 -5.19 16.44 -2.78
C PHE A 297 -6.05 17.61 -3.21
N LEU A 298 -6.39 18.46 -2.25
CA LEU A 298 -7.16 19.68 -2.48
C LEU A 298 -6.32 20.89 -2.08
N SER A 299 -6.12 21.82 -3.02
CA SER A 299 -5.42 23.06 -2.71
C SER A 299 -6.25 23.91 -1.74
N LYS A 300 -5.59 24.66 -0.86
CA LYS A 300 -6.29 25.57 0.08
C LYS A 300 -7.17 26.58 -0.67
N ASN A 301 -6.71 27.07 -1.83
CA ASN A 301 -7.45 28.05 -2.62
C ASN A 301 -8.71 27.41 -3.23
N ALA A 302 -8.61 26.21 -3.80
CA ALA A 302 -9.76 25.48 -4.32
C ALA A 302 -10.79 25.17 -3.22
N TYR A 303 -10.33 24.72 -2.05
CA TYR A 303 -11.20 24.52 -0.90
C TYR A 303 -11.95 25.79 -0.48
N ILE A 304 -11.25 26.93 -0.42
CA ILE A 304 -11.88 28.22 -0.08
C ILE A 304 -12.91 28.60 -1.15
N SER A 305 -12.57 28.47 -2.44
CA SER A 305 -13.50 28.73 -3.55
C SER A 305 -14.76 27.86 -3.45
N ASP A 306 -14.62 26.57 -3.16
CA ASP A 306 -15.76 25.66 -3.01
C ASP A 306 -16.65 26.06 -1.82
N LYS A 307 -16.05 26.46 -0.68
CA LYS A 307 -16.82 26.95 0.47
C LYS A 307 -17.49 28.29 0.23
N ILE A 308 -16.88 29.18 -0.55
CA ILE A 308 -17.54 30.41 -0.99
C ILE A 308 -18.76 30.07 -1.87
N ARG A 309 -18.63 29.11 -2.80
CA ARG A 309 -19.74 28.67 -3.66
C ARG A 309 -20.87 28.05 -2.84
N GLU A 310 -20.56 27.26 -1.82
CA GLU A 310 -21.55 26.67 -0.89
C GLU A 310 -22.30 27.75 -0.09
N ILE A 311 -21.59 28.76 0.44
CA ILE A 311 -22.20 29.89 1.14
C ILE A 311 -23.13 30.69 0.21
N LEU A 312 -22.69 30.98 -1.01
CA LEU A 312 -23.47 31.74 -2.00
C LEU A 312 -24.64 30.93 -2.58
N GLY A 313 -24.53 29.61 -2.63
CA GLY A 313 -25.61 28.72 -3.07
C GLY A 313 -26.68 28.47 -1.99
N ALA A 314 -26.29 28.52 -0.71
CA ALA A 314 -27.18 28.33 0.44
C ALA A 314 -27.86 29.64 0.91
N GLY A 315 -27.39 30.81 0.50
CA GLY A 315 -27.92 32.11 0.89
C GLY A 315 -27.73 33.17 -0.20
N SER A 316 -28.80 33.94 -0.46
CA SER A 316 -28.96 34.98 -1.47
C SER A 316 -27.68 35.67 -1.98
N MET A 317 -27.61 35.89 -3.31
CA MET A 317 -26.52 36.57 -4.05
C MET A 317 -26.07 37.97 -3.52
N SER A 318 -26.71 38.50 -2.47
CA SER A 318 -26.47 39.81 -1.86
C SER A 318 -25.42 39.85 -0.74
N MET A 319 -24.80 38.72 -0.33
CA MET A 319 -23.78 38.75 0.74
C MET A 319 -22.55 39.57 0.34
N THR A 320 -22.09 40.46 1.22
CA THR A 320 -20.86 41.22 1.01
C THR A 320 -19.63 40.36 1.26
N ASP A 321 -18.46 40.76 0.73
CA ASP A 321 -17.20 40.03 0.98
C ASP A 321 -16.83 39.98 2.47
N ARG A 322 -17.33 40.94 3.28
CA ARG A 322 -17.18 40.92 4.73
C ARG A 322 -18.00 39.79 5.35
N ASP A 323 -19.24 39.63 4.91
CA ASP A 323 -20.16 38.61 5.42
C ASP A 323 -19.67 37.21 5.05
N ILE A 324 -19.15 37.03 3.83
CA ILE A 324 -18.54 35.77 3.39
C ILE A 324 -17.29 35.46 4.21
N THR A 325 -16.45 36.47 4.52
CA THR A 325 -15.27 36.27 5.38
C THR A 325 -15.68 35.78 6.77
N GLU A 326 -16.73 36.36 7.34
CA GLU A 326 -17.23 35.97 8.67
C GLU A 326 -17.89 34.59 8.65
N ALA A 327 -18.67 34.28 7.62
CA ALA A 327 -19.27 32.96 7.41
C ALA A 327 -18.21 31.85 7.26
N LEU A 328 -17.15 32.10 6.48
CA LEU A 328 -16.02 31.19 6.35
C LEU A 328 -15.33 30.92 7.69
N ARG A 329 -15.20 31.95 8.53
CA ARG A 329 -14.60 31.84 9.86
C ARG A 329 -15.48 31.08 10.84
N THR A 330 -16.76 31.40 10.91
CA THR A 330 -17.72 30.85 11.88
C THR A 330 -18.15 29.43 11.54
N THR A 331 -18.48 29.19 10.28
CA THR A 331 -19.06 27.91 9.82
C THR A 331 -17.98 26.87 9.52
N TYR A 332 -16.86 27.29 8.93
CA TYR A 332 -15.82 26.37 8.44
C TYR A 332 -14.46 26.53 9.14
N GLY A 333 -14.33 27.47 10.08
CA GLY A 333 -13.07 27.74 10.79
C GLY A 333 -11.97 28.34 9.91
N VAL A 334 -12.30 28.83 8.70
CA VAL A 334 -11.34 29.29 7.71
C VAL A 334 -11.10 30.79 7.86
N ARG A 335 -9.85 31.17 8.21
CA ARG A 335 -9.43 32.56 8.27
C ARG A 335 -8.84 32.99 6.92
N VAL A 336 -9.51 33.91 6.25
CA VAL A 336 -9.09 34.54 4.97
C VAL A 336 -9.29 36.04 5.04
N SER A 337 -8.51 36.80 4.27
CA SER A 337 -8.70 38.25 4.18
C SER A 337 -9.85 38.56 3.23
N ARG A 338 -10.50 39.73 3.43
CA ARG A 338 -11.51 40.25 2.50
C ARG A 338 -10.99 40.33 1.05
N ARG A 339 -9.72 40.72 0.86
CA ARG A 339 -9.08 40.77 -0.46
C ARG A 339 -8.95 39.39 -1.10
N SER A 340 -8.65 38.36 -0.33
CA SER A 340 -8.60 36.98 -0.83
C SER A 340 -9.99 36.47 -1.21
N VAL A 341 -11.02 36.78 -0.42
CA VAL A 341 -12.41 36.43 -0.75
C VAL A 341 -12.84 37.10 -2.05
N ASN A 342 -12.58 38.40 -2.21
CA ASN A 342 -12.87 39.14 -3.43
C ASN A 342 -12.18 38.50 -4.66
N LEU A 343 -10.89 38.16 -4.54
CA LEU A 343 -10.12 37.51 -5.60
C LEU A 343 -10.65 36.12 -5.97
N TYR A 344 -11.11 35.33 -5.00
CA TYR A 344 -11.66 34.01 -5.29
C TYR A 344 -13.06 34.10 -5.86
N ARG A 345 -13.88 35.03 -5.34
CA ARG A 345 -15.23 35.30 -5.84
C ARG A 345 -15.23 35.76 -7.28
N SER A 346 -14.26 36.57 -7.70
CA SER A 346 -14.15 37.01 -9.11
C SER A 346 -13.71 35.90 -10.08
N LYS A 347 -13.29 34.74 -9.57
CA LYS A 347 -12.85 33.57 -10.36
C LYS A 347 -13.83 32.40 -10.30
N LEU A 348 -14.92 32.53 -9.55
CA LEU A 348 -16.00 31.54 -9.46
C LEU A 348 -16.92 31.62 -10.67
#